data_AF-A0A4U0QYN9-F1
#
_entry.id   AF-A0A4U0QYN9-F1
#
_cell.length_a   1.000
_cell.length_b   1.000
_cell.length_c   1.000
_cell.angle_alpha   90.00
_cell.angle_beta   90.00
_cell.angle_gamma   90.00
#
_symmetry.space_group_name_H-M   'P 1'
#
loop_
_entity.id
_entity.type
_entity.pdbx_description
1 polymer ?
#
loop_
_entity_poly.entity_id
_entity_poly.type
_entity_poly.pdbx_seq_one_letter_code
_entity_poly.pdbx_strand_id
1 'polypeptide(L)'
;MTRILIRYSVGVGAAGYGFTGEAHTPYQRDWPRWTPTDDMLAQNPAHYGPSADGVEGGLENPMGARALYIHNSGGDTFYRIHGTPDPQSIGTASSAGCIRLFNQDIIHLAENTRSMAKVVVLSQAQTGMGTTQPGAAAAPVATAAAYDITDITGGTP
;
A
#
# COMPACT_ATOMS: atom_id res chain seq x y z
N MET A 1 2.23 -5.77 26.24
CA MET A 1 2.83 -5.73 24.89
C MET A 1 2.77 -4.29 24.40
N THR A 2 3.90 -3.72 23.95
CA THR A 2 3.94 -2.36 23.38
C THR A 2 3.47 -2.40 21.93
N ARG A 3 2.50 -1.55 21.56
CA ARG A 3 2.08 -1.39 20.16
C ARG A 3 3.05 -0.44 19.47
N ILE A 4 3.74 -0.93 18.44
CA ILE A 4 4.64 -0.12 17.60
C ILE A 4 3.85 0.32 16.36
N LEU A 5 3.93 1.59 16.01
CA LEU A 5 3.33 2.18 14.82
C LEU A 5 4.44 2.83 13.99
N ILE A 6 4.48 2.52 12.70
CA ILE A 6 5.44 3.09 11.76
C ILE A 6 4.68 3.95 10.75
N ARG A 7 5.24 5.11 10.42
CA ARG A 7 4.69 6.03 9.43
C ARG A 7 5.66 6.14 8.27
N TYR A 8 5.14 6.03 7.05
CA TYR A 8 5.89 6.18 5.80
C TYR A 8 5.39 7.40 5.03
N SER A 9 6.30 8.07 4.34
CA SER A 9 5.95 9.05 3.32
C SER A 9 5.57 8.31 2.04
N VAL A 10 4.48 8.72 1.39
CA VAL A 10 3.97 8.05 0.19
C VAL A 10 3.69 9.05 -0.94
N GLY A 11 3.84 8.60 -2.18
CA GLY A 11 3.21 9.22 -3.35
C GLY A 11 1.91 8.50 -3.67
N VAL A 12 0.85 9.22 -4.02
CA VAL A 12 -0.48 8.65 -4.32
C VAL A 12 -0.89 8.99 -5.75
N GLY A 13 -1.96 8.35 -6.22
CA GLY A 13 -2.53 8.69 -7.52
C GLY A 13 -3.14 10.08 -7.56
N ALA A 14 -3.30 10.61 -8.77
CA ALA A 14 -4.04 11.86 -8.96
C ALA A 14 -5.48 11.74 -8.41
N ALA A 15 -5.98 12.82 -7.82
CA ALA A 15 -7.33 12.87 -7.24
C ALA A 15 -8.38 12.51 -8.31
N GLY A 16 -8.98 11.33 -8.19
CA GLY A 16 -9.92 10.78 -9.17
C GLY A 16 -9.75 9.28 -9.42
N TYR A 17 -8.55 8.74 -9.17
CA TYR A 17 -8.21 7.31 -9.33
C TYR A 17 -8.00 6.62 -7.97
N GLY A 18 -8.75 6.99 -6.93
CA GLY A 18 -8.51 6.51 -5.57
C GLY A 18 -9.45 5.38 -5.17
N PHE A 19 -8.94 4.17 -5.01
CA PHE A 19 -9.62 3.14 -4.21
C PHE A 19 -9.80 3.67 -2.77
N THR A 20 -10.98 3.49 -2.19
CA THR A 20 -11.24 3.74 -0.77
C THR A 20 -11.98 2.55 -0.16
N GLY A 21 -11.82 2.35 1.15
CA GLY A 21 -12.44 1.24 1.88
C GLY A 21 -11.45 0.19 2.35
N GLU A 22 -11.97 -1.00 2.66
CA GLU A 22 -11.20 -2.10 3.22
C GLU A 22 -10.71 -3.08 2.16
N ALA A 23 -9.47 -3.53 2.34
CA ALA A 23 -8.79 -4.49 1.50
C ALA A 23 -7.80 -5.31 2.34
N HIS A 24 -7.07 -6.20 1.69
CA HIS A 24 -6.02 -7.01 2.30
C HIS A 24 -4.88 -7.25 1.30
N THR A 25 -3.72 -7.67 1.81
CA THR A 25 -2.54 -8.00 1.00
C THR A 25 -2.31 -9.51 0.99
N PRO A 26 -2.87 -10.27 0.03
CA PRO A 26 -2.72 -11.73 0.04
C PRO A 26 -1.27 -12.17 -0.21
N TYR A 27 -0.52 -11.40 -1.01
CA TYR A 27 0.87 -11.71 -1.33
C TYR A 27 1.68 -10.45 -1.64
N GLN A 28 2.99 -10.66 -1.66
CA GLN A 28 3.99 -9.68 -2.07
C GLN A 28 4.99 -10.28 -3.05
N ARG A 29 5.73 -9.42 -3.75
CA ARG A 29 6.79 -9.83 -4.68
C ARG A 29 8.05 -9.02 -4.46
N ASP A 30 9.17 -9.72 -4.51
CA ASP A 30 10.50 -9.16 -4.62
C ASP A 30 10.81 -8.89 -6.08
N TRP A 31 11.28 -7.68 -6.39
CA TRP A 31 11.56 -7.23 -7.77
C TRP A 31 10.41 -7.58 -8.72
N PRO A 32 9.19 -7.05 -8.47
CA PRO A 32 8.02 -7.40 -9.25
C PRO A 32 8.19 -7.04 -10.72
N ARG A 33 7.70 -7.91 -11.60
CA ARG A 33 7.45 -7.54 -12.99
C ARG A 33 6.32 -6.52 -13.05
N TRP A 34 6.46 -5.53 -13.92
CA TRP A 34 5.44 -4.52 -14.17
C TRP A 34 4.91 -4.63 -15.61
N THR A 35 3.65 -4.31 -15.81
CA THR A 35 3.06 -4.20 -17.15
C THR A 35 2.08 -3.02 -17.11
N PRO A 36 2.16 -2.08 -18.07
CA PRO A 36 1.17 -1.00 -18.16
C PRO A 36 -0.22 -1.60 -18.37
N THR A 37 -1.26 -0.95 -17.85
CA THR A 37 -2.63 -1.37 -18.13
C THR A 37 -3.01 -1.02 -19.57
N ASP A 38 -4.05 -1.68 -20.08
CA ASP A 38 -4.60 -1.36 -21.40
C ASP A 38 -4.99 0.12 -21.54
N ASP A 39 -5.54 0.70 -20.46
CA ASP A 39 -5.88 2.13 -20.42
C ASP A 39 -4.64 3.03 -20.52
N MET A 40 -3.54 2.67 -19.85
CA MET A 40 -2.28 3.42 -19.95
C MET A 40 -1.75 3.38 -21.39
N LEU A 41 -1.71 2.19 -21.99
CA LEU A 41 -1.30 1.99 -23.38
C LEU A 41 -2.18 2.77 -24.36
N ALA A 42 -3.50 2.78 -24.15
CA ALA A 42 -4.44 3.52 -25.00
C ALA A 42 -4.26 5.05 -24.88
N GLN A 43 -4.03 5.56 -23.66
CA GLN A 43 -3.91 7.00 -23.41
C GLN A 43 -2.56 7.58 -23.87
N ASN A 44 -1.46 6.84 -23.70
CA ASN A 44 -0.14 7.30 -24.09
C ASN A 44 0.71 6.17 -24.71
N PRO A 45 0.34 5.72 -25.93
CA PRO A 45 1.00 4.59 -26.58
C PRO A 45 2.47 4.87 -26.91
N ALA A 46 2.82 6.13 -27.20
CA ALA A 46 4.22 6.50 -27.49
C ALA A 46 5.12 6.32 -26.25
N HIS A 47 4.59 6.57 -25.05
CA HIS A 47 5.34 6.41 -23.81
C HIS A 47 5.34 4.98 -23.29
N TYR A 48 4.19 4.29 -23.29
CA TYR A 48 4.05 2.96 -22.70
C TYR A 48 4.24 1.80 -23.68
N GLY A 49 4.15 2.04 -24.99
CA GLY A 49 4.31 1.04 -26.03
C GLY A 49 5.60 0.22 -25.93
N PRO A 50 6.77 0.84 -25.66
CA PRO A 50 8.02 0.10 -25.44
C PRO A 50 7.97 -0.88 -24.25
N SER A 51 7.02 -0.73 -23.35
CA SER A 51 6.83 -1.56 -22.15
C SER A 51 5.56 -2.43 -22.22
N ALA A 52 4.89 -2.51 -23.38
CA ALA A 52 3.66 -3.28 -23.54
C ALA A 52 3.83 -4.76 -23.20
N ASP A 53 4.99 -5.33 -23.55
CA ASP A 53 5.38 -6.70 -23.19
C ASP A 53 5.96 -6.81 -21.78
N GLY A 54 5.70 -5.81 -20.93
CA GLY A 54 6.13 -5.72 -19.54
C GLY A 54 7.62 -5.41 -19.33
N VAL A 55 7.92 -4.99 -18.11
CA VAL A 55 9.25 -4.67 -17.63
C VAL A 55 9.60 -5.65 -16.52
N GLU A 56 10.70 -6.38 -16.68
CA GLU A 56 11.20 -7.30 -15.67
C GLU A 56 11.60 -6.59 -14.39
N GLY A 57 11.70 -7.36 -13.30
CA GLY A 57 12.21 -6.84 -12.03
C GLY A 57 13.62 -6.27 -12.17
N GLY A 58 13.86 -5.07 -11.64
CA GLY A 58 15.17 -4.43 -11.70
C GLY A 58 15.13 -2.96 -11.30
N LEU A 59 16.30 -2.32 -11.33
CA LEU A 59 16.48 -0.93 -10.87
C LEU A 59 15.66 0.08 -11.66
N GLU A 60 15.34 -0.19 -12.91
CA GLU A 60 14.56 0.70 -13.78
C GLU A 60 13.06 0.40 -13.74
N ASN A 61 12.64 -0.67 -13.05
CA ASN A 61 11.25 -1.06 -12.98
C ASN A 61 10.46 -0.02 -12.17
N PRO A 62 9.33 0.51 -12.69
CA PRO A 62 8.56 1.56 -12.01
C PRO A 62 7.92 1.09 -10.70
N MET A 63 7.83 -0.23 -10.45
CA MET A 63 7.37 -0.82 -9.20
C MET A 63 8.47 -0.93 -8.12
N GLY A 64 9.72 -0.64 -8.46
CA GLY A 64 10.85 -0.64 -7.53
C GLY A 64 11.16 -2.00 -6.92
N ALA A 65 11.71 -1.99 -5.71
CA ALA A 65 12.29 -3.19 -5.08
C ALA A 65 11.26 -4.23 -4.60
N ARG A 66 10.06 -3.78 -4.19
CA ARG A 66 9.00 -4.62 -3.62
C ARG A 66 7.62 -4.13 -4.04
N ALA A 67 6.65 -5.03 -4.09
CA ALA A 67 5.24 -4.67 -4.18
C ALA A 67 4.36 -5.58 -3.33
N LEU A 68 3.42 -4.97 -2.62
CA LEU A 68 2.29 -5.61 -1.96
C LEU A 68 1.06 -5.44 -2.84
N TYR A 69 0.38 -6.54 -3.14
CA TYR A 69 -0.79 -6.57 -4.00
C TYR A 69 -2.03 -6.39 -3.14
N ILE A 70 -2.94 -5.50 -3.53
CA ILE A 70 -4.12 -5.17 -2.73
C ILE A 70 -5.33 -5.86 -3.34
N HIS A 71 -6.03 -6.66 -2.53
CA HIS A 71 -7.26 -7.36 -2.92
C HIS A 71 -8.42 -6.92 -2.02
N ASN A 72 -9.62 -6.85 -2.57
CA ASN A 72 -10.86 -6.63 -1.81
C ASN A 72 -11.80 -7.84 -1.98
N SER A 73 -13.07 -7.71 -1.59
CA SER A 73 -14.07 -8.77 -1.74
C SER A 73 -14.30 -9.21 -3.19
N GLY A 74 -13.99 -8.36 -4.16
CA GLY A 74 -14.09 -8.63 -5.60
C GLY A 74 -12.82 -9.20 -6.23
N GLY A 75 -11.73 -9.41 -5.47
CA GLY A 75 -10.46 -9.92 -5.98
C GLY A 75 -9.37 -8.85 -6.09
N ASP A 76 -8.46 -8.98 -7.07
CA ASP A 76 -7.37 -8.03 -7.29
C ASP A 76 -7.94 -6.64 -7.65
N THR A 77 -7.52 -5.63 -6.91
CA THR A 77 -7.98 -4.25 -7.12
C THR A 77 -7.24 -3.51 -8.24
N PHE A 78 -6.17 -4.11 -8.77
CA PHE A 78 -5.18 -3.43 -9.61
C PHE A 78 -4.37 -2.32 -8.90
N TYR A 79 -4.61 -2.08 -7.59
CA TYR A 79 -3.78 -1.23 -6.74
C TYR A 79 -2.67 -2.01 -6.04
N ARG A 80 -1.54 -1.35 -5.86
CA ARG A 80 -0.36 -1.91 -5.19
C ARG A 80 0.24 -0.86 -4.27
N ILE A 81 0.83 -1.32 -3.18
CA ILE A 81 1.80 -0.54 -2.40
C ILE A 81 3.17 -1.00 -2.90
N HIS A 82 3.96 -0.12 -3.50
CA HIS A 82 5.20 -0.51 -4.15
C HIS A 82 6.31 0.52 -4.00
N GLY A 83 7.54 0.11 -4.32
CA GLY A 83 8.70 1.00 -4.35
C GLY A 83 8.71 1.90 -5.57
N THR A 84 9.72 2.74 -5.71
CA THR A 84 9.91 3.50 -6.95
C THR A 84 11.39 3.79 -7.18
N PRO A 85 11.86 3.77 -8.44
CA PRO A 85 13.19 4.23 -8.77
C PRO A 85 13.29 5.77 -8.79
N ASP A 86 12.16 6.48 -8.77
CA ASP A 86 12.09 7.94 -8.77
C ASP A 86 11.72 8.47 -7.36
N PRO A 87 12.70 8.76 -6.49
CA PRO A 87 12.44 9.27 -5.15
C PRO A 87 11.77 10.65 -5.14
N GLN A 88 11.92 11.45 -6.20
CA GLN A 88 11.32 12.79 -6.27
C GLN A 88 9.80 12.72 -6.46
N SER A 89 9.30 11.56 -6.87
CA SER A 89 7.87 11.32 -7.05
C SER A 89 7.09 11.11 -5.73
N ILE A 90 7.79 10.87 -4.62
CA ILE A 90 7.17 10.73 -3.30
C ILE A 90 6.67 12.08 -2.81
N GLY A 91 5.44 12.11 -2.26
CA GLY A 91 4.76 13.35 -1.89
C GLY A 91 4.02 14.05 -3.03
N THR A 92 4.03 13.48 -4.25
CA THR A 92 3.26 13.97 -5.40
C THR A 92 2.03 13.10 -5.70
N ALA A 93 0.98 13.70 -6.25
CA ALA A 93 -0.26 13.04 -6.66
C ALA A 93 -0.27 12.75 -8.18
N SER A 94 0.70 11.98 -8.67
CA SER A 94 0.93 11.78 -10.12
C SER A 94 0.82 10.33 -10.60
N SER A 95 0.57 9.36 -9.72
CA SER A 95 0.44 7.96 -10.18
C SER A 95 -0.95 7.70 -10.80
N ALA A 96 -1.06 6.62 -11.57
CA ALA A 96 -2.33 6.11 -12.11
C ALA A 96 -3.20 5.38 -11.04
N GLY A 97 -2.91 5.57 -9.74
CA GLY A 97 -3.71 5.03 -8.63
C GLY A 97 -2.89 4.34 -7.54
N CYS A 98 -1.76 3.71 -7.87
CA CYS A 98 -0.95 2.97 -6.91
C CYS A 98 -0.25 3.87 -5.87
N ILE A 99 0.13 3.26 -4.73
CA ILE A 99 0.79 3.91 -3.60
C ILE A 99 2.29 3.65 -3.69
N ARG A 100 3.08 4.71 -3.89
CA ARG A 100 4.54 4.64 -4.03
C ARG A 100 5.23 4.97 -2.72
N LEU A 101 6.23 4.18 -2.35
CA LEU A 101 7.14 4.40 -1.23
C LEU A 101 8.58 4.49 -1.76
N PHE A 102 9.47 5.06 -0.97
CA PHE A 102 10.90 4.86 -1.21
C PHE A 102 11.26 3.37 -1.15
N ASN A 103 12.29 2.94 -1.89
CA ASN A 103 12.67 1.52 -1.95
C ASN A 103 12.99 0.94 -0.58
N GLN A 104 13.72 1.66 0.27
CA GLN A 104 14.02 1.20 1.63
C GLN A 104 12.74 1.05 2.50
N ASP A 105 11.76 1.93 2.30
CA ASP A 105 10.53 1.94 3.09
C ASP A 105 9.62 0.78 2.68
N ILE A 106 9.50 0.50 1.38
CA ILE A 106 8.71 -0.66 0.92
C ILE A 106 9.36 -1.98 1.30
N ILE A 107 10.70 -2.05 1.33
CA ILE A 107 11.44 -3.23 1.81
C ILE A 107 11.08 -3.48 3.28
N HIS A 108 11.22 -2.45 4.12
CA HIS A 108 10.87 -2.56 5.53
C HIS A 108 9.39 -2.93 5.72
N LEU A 109 8.47 -2.28 5.00
CA LEU A 109 7.05 -2.59 5.09
C LEU A 109 6.75 -4.04 4.69
N ALA A 110 7.32 -4.51 3.57
CA ALA A 110 7.14 -5.88 3.07
C ALA A 110 7.64 -6.94 4.06
N GLU A 111 8.80 -6.73 4.67
CA GLU A 111 9.38 -7.63 5.68
C GLU A 111 8.53 -7.72 6.95
N ASN A 112 7.77 -6.67 7.25
CA ASN A 112 6.93 -6.58 8.44
C ASN A 112 5.44 -6.78 8.16
N THR A 113 5.06 -7.09 6.92
CA THR A 113 3.67 -7.33 6.53
C THR A 113 3.40 -8.82 6.38
N ARG A 114 2.40 -9.32 7.11
CA ARG A 114 1.94 -10.70 6.99
C ARG A 114 1.00 -10.84 5.81
N SER A 115 0.94 -12.04 5.22
CA SER A 115 -0.11 -12.37 4.26
C SER A 115 -1.49 -12.11 4.88
N MET A 116 -2.40 -11.58 4.07
CA MET A 116 -3.76 -11.15 4.45
C MET A 116 -3.79 -9.97 5.42
N ALA A 117 -2.71 -9.21 5.58
CA ALA A 117 -2.74 -8.00 6.41
C ALA A 117 -3.79 -7.03 5.87
N LYS A 118 -4.63 -6.51 6.79
CA LYS A 118 -5.70 -5.57 6.50
C LYS A 118 -5.11 -4.24 6.02
N VAL A 119 -5.68 -3.74 4.93
CA VAL A 119 -5.43 -2.41 4.36
C VAL A 119 -6.72 -1.61 4.46
N VAL A 120 -6.63 -0.39 4.94
CA VAL A 120 -7.75 0.56 4.95
C VAL A 120 -7.30 1.81 4.23
N VAL A 121 -7.96 2.14 3.12
CA VAL A 121 -7.72 3.38 2.40
C VAL A 121 -8.83 4.38 2.74
N LEU A 122 -8.44 5.44 3.43
CA LEU A 122 -9.36 6.47 3.90
C LEU A 122 -9.79 7.36 2.73
N SER A 123 -11.08 7.72 2.71
CA SER A 123 -11.57 8.73 1.77
C SER A 123 -11.08 10.12 2.16
N GLN A 124 -11.25 11.09 1.25
CA GLN A 124 -10.88 12.49 1.54
C GLN A 124 -11.59 13.03 2.78
N ALA A 125 -12.88 12.71 2.98
CA ALA A 125 -13.64 13.10 4.16
C ALA A 125 -13.12 12.45 5.45
N GLN A 126 -12.36 11.36 5.33
CA GLN A 126 -11.79 10.58 6.41
C GLN A 126 -10.31 10.92 6.67
N THR A 127 -9.76 11.92 5.97
CA THR A 127 -8.37 12.36 6.13
C THR A 127 -8.03 12.61 7.59
N GLY A 128 -6.92 12.03 8.06
CA GLY A 128 -6.43 12.19 9.42
C GLY A 128 -7.00 11.20 10.44
N MET A 129 -8.02 10.40 10.10
CA MET A 129 -8.50 9.35 11.00
C MET A 129 -7.39 8.33 11.31
N GLY A 130 -7.25 7.98 12.59
CA GLY A 130 -6.21 7.06 13.06
C GLY A 130 -4.79 7.66 13.09
N THR A 131 -4.61 8.92 12.70
CA THR A 131 -3.35 9.65 12.86
C THR A 131 -3.47 10.72 13.95
N THR A 132 -2.51 10.79 14.85
CA THR A 132 -2.35 11.97 15.71
C THR A 132 -1.35 12.89 15.04
N GLN A 133 -1.73 14.16 14.85
CA GLN A 133 -0.79 15.16 14.35
C GLN A 133 0.40 15.25 15.31
N PRO A 134 1.66 15.23 14.82
CA PRO A 134 2.81 15.44 15.68
C PRO A 134 2.67 16.78 16.43
N GLY A 135 2.60 16.74 17.77
CA GLY A 135 2.45 17.93 18.62
C GLY A 135 1.03 18.19 19.14
N ALA A 136 0.01 17.47 18.69
CA ALA A 136 -1.29 17.48 19.36
C ALA A 136 -1.21 16.62 20.63
N ALA A 137 -1.75 17.12 21.75
CA ALA A 137 -1.90 16.32 22.96
C ALA A 137 -2.65 15.02 22.61
N ALA A 138 -2.09 13.87 23.02
CA ALA A 138 -2.75 12.60 22.79
C ALA A 138 -4.17 12.68 23.36
N ALA A 139 -5.18 12.45 22.51
CA ALA A 139 -6.54 12.31 22.99
C ALA A 139 -6.55 11.19 24.04
N PRO A 140 -7.28 11.33 25.16
CA PRO A 140 -7.36 10.28 26.16
C PRO A 140 -7.84 9.02 25.44
N VAL A 141 -7.04 7.96 25.54
CA VAL A 141 -7.39 6.66 24.98
C VAL A 141 -8.69 6.24 25.65
N ALA A 142 -9.80 6.26 24.90
CA ALA A 142 -11.04 5.65 25.37
C ALA A 142 -10.72 4.18 25.65
N THR A 143 -10.88 3.77 26.90
CA THR A 143 -10.69 2.39 27.32
C THR A 143 -11.67 1.52 26.55
N ALA A 144 -11.18 0.86 25.50
CA ALA A 144 -11.93 -0.16 24.80
C ALA A 144 -12.26 -1.27 25.81
N ALA A 145 -13.54 -1.64 25.88
CA ALA A 145 -13.96 -2.85 26.58
C ALA A 145 -13.09 -4.02 26.10
N ALA A 146 -12.57 -4.78 27.06
CA ALA A 146 -11.65 -5.87 26.82
C ALA A 146 -12.20 -6.82 25.75
N TYR A 147 -11.42 -7.04 24.70
CA TYR A 147 -11.56 -8.26 23.92
C TYR A 147 -11.26 -9.43 24.87
N ASP A 148 -12.28 -10.24 25.14
CA ASP A 148 -12.18 -11.45 25.93
C ASP A 148 -11.30 -12.47 25.16
N ILE A 149 -10.18 -12.86 25.76
CA ILE A 149 -9.14 -13.73 25.16
C ILE A 149 -9.33 -15.20 25.54
N THR A 150 -10.54 -15.59 25.97
CA THR A 150 -10.83 -16.96 26.40
C THR A 150 -10.87 -18.01 25.27
N ASP A 151 -10.87 -17.61 23.99
CA ASP A 151 -10.91 -18.55 22.85
C ASP A 151 -9.54 -19.03 22.32
N ILE A 152 -8.41 -18.59 22.88
CA ILE A 152 -7.08 -19.01 22.38
C ILE A 152 -6.45 -20.16 23.20
N THR A 153 -7.06 -20.58 24.31
CA THR A 153 -6.51 -21.68 25.12
C THR A 153 -7.60 -22.61 25.62
N GLY A 154 -7.91 -23.66 24.86
CA GLY A 154 -8.72 -24.77 25.37
C GLY A 154 -8.76 -25.97 24.43
N GLY A 155 -7.99 -27.03 24.74
CA GLY A 155 -8.33 -28.38 24.29
C GLY A 155 -7.21 -29.32 23.83
N THR A 156 -6.20 -29.54 24.66
CA THR A 156 -5.25 -30.68 24.77
C THR A 156 -5.92 -32.08 24.80
N PRO A 157 -5.20 -33.23 24.77
CA PRO A 157 -3.75 -33.48 24.61
C PRO A 157 -3.36 -34.29 23.37
#